data_AF-A0AAI9YTR2-F1
#
_entry.id   AF-A0AAI9YTR2-F1
#
_cell.length_a   1.000
_cell.length_b   1.000
_cell.length_c   1.000
_cell.angle_alpha   90.00
_cell.angle_beta   90.00
_cell.angle_gamma   90.00
#
_symmetry.space_group_name_H-M   'P 1'
#
loop_
_entity.id
_entity.type
_entity.pdbx_description
1 polymer ?
#
loop_
_entity_poly.entity_id
_entity_poly.type
_entity_poly.pdbx_seq_one_letter_code
_entity_poly.pdbx_strand_id
1 'polypeptide(L)'
;MLLKSLGLLFLASVTVADLHSYCACQYGRDKELDFETTKKVAEDPCSNPFTWAPIVYQPHQALTWAATDRVRWRGSYLQCASGEKCIDGDDFVRQCRKFNPNADGACVECPGWPSQSGNGEIICN
;
A
#
# COMPACT_ATOMS: atom_id res chain seq x y z
N MET A 1 -24.48 -49.80 -19.37
CA MET A 1 -24.99 -48.59 -18.68
C MET A 1 -23.81 -47.65 -18.49
N LEU A 2 -23.80 -46.53 -19.22
CA LEU A 2 -22.75 -45.51 -19.18
C LEU A 2 -23.04 -44.54 -18.03
N LEU A 3 -22.25 -44.58 -16.95
CA LEU A 3 -22.27 -43.48 -15.96
C LEU A 3 -21.34 -42.37 -16.46
N LYS A 4 -21.98 -41.28 -16.87
CA LYS A 4 -21.37 -40.04 -17.34
C LYS A 4 -20.64 -39.34 -16.18
N SER A 5 -19.45 -38.87 -16.51
CA SER A 5 -18.55 -38.05 -15.71
C SER A 5 -19.24 -36.80 -15.14
N LEU A 6 -19.27 -36.64 -13.82
CA LEU A 6 -19.51 -35.34 -13.19
C LEU A 6 -18.19 -34.55 -13.21
N GLY A 7 -18.01 -33.71 -14.22
CA GLY A 7 -16.99 -32.68 -14.21
C GLY A 7 -17.41 -31.56 -13.26
N LEU A 8 -16.76 -31.47 -12.08
CA LEU A 8 -16.78 -30.25 -11.28
C LEU A 8 -15.95 -29.19 -12.03
N LEU A 9 -16.64 -28.29 -12.73
CA LEU A 9 -16.07 -27.04 -13.19
C LEU A 9 -15.80 -26.17 -11.97
N PHE A 10 -14.56 -26.19 -11.48
CA PHE A 10 -14.03 -25.21 -10.54
C PHE A 10 -14.00 -23.84 -11.25
N LEU A 11 -15.02 -23.02 -11.01
CA LEU A 11 -15.00 -21.60 -11.37
C LEU A 11 -13.99 -20.92 -10.43
N ALA A 12 -12.71 -20.97 -10.81
CA ALA A 12 -11.69 -20.14 -10.20
C ALA A 12 -11.99 -18.69 -10.61
N SER A 13 -12.75 -17.99 -9.78
CA SER A 13 -12.85 -16.54 -9.84
C SER A 13 -11.45 -15.98 -9.67
N VAL A 14 -10.82 -15.55 -10.77
CA VAL A 14 -9.62 -14.73 -10.74
C VAL A 14 -10.01 -13.40 -10.11
N THR A 15 -9.89 -13.31 -8.78
CA THR A 15 -9.88 -12.04 -8.08
C THR A 15 -8.65 -11.30 -8.56
N VAL A 16 -8.85 -10.32 -9.45
CA VAL A 16 -7.80 -9.38 -9.81
C VAL A 16 -7.45 -8.66 -8.50
N ALA A 17 -6.25 -8.89 -7.98
CA ALA A 17 -5.78 -8.17 -6.81
C ALA A 17 -5.88 -6.67 -7.10
N ASP A 18 -6.54 -5.93 -6.21
CA ASP A 18 -6.56 -4.46 -6.29
C ASP A 18 -5.15 -3.98 -5.91
N LEU A 19 -4.31 -3.81 -6.93
CA LEU A 19 -2.96 -3.32 -6.75
C LEU A 19 -3.02 -1.83 -6.46
N HIS A 20 -2.08 -1.36 -5.65
CA HIS A 20 -1.97 0.03 -5.26
C HIS A 20 -0.56 0.57 -5.46
N SER A 21 -0.48 1.88 -5.66
CA SER A 21 0.76 2.63 -5.90
C SER A 21 1.45 2.97 -4.58
N TYR A 22 0.67 3.48 -3.62
CA TYR A 22 1.18 3.98 -2.34
C TYR A 22 0.33 3.46 -1.20
N CYS A 23 0.93 2.89 -0.15
CA CYS A 23 0.19 2.43 1.03
C CYS A 23 0.94 2.72 2.35
N ALA A 24 0.19 2.93 3.43
CA ALA A 24 0.71 3.10 4.78
C ALA A 24 -0.18 2.36 5.79
N CYS A 25 0.38 1.90 6.90
CA CYS A 25 -0.42 1.29 7.97
C CYS A 25 -1.18 2.36 8.76
N GLN A 26 -2.35 2.02 9.28
CA GLN A 26 -3.15 2.84 10.20
C GLN A 26 -3.21 2.19 11.58
N TYR A 27 -3.43 2.97 12.65
CA TYR A 27 -3.69 2.42 14.00
C TYR A 27 -4.96 1.56 14.09
N GLY A 28 -5.80 1.65 13.06
CA GLY A 28 -6.98 0.84 12.84
C GLY A 28 -7.79 1.43 11.69
N ARG A 29 -8.91 0.81 11.37
CA ARG A 29 -9.76 1.27 10.28
C ARG A 29 -10.16 2.73 10.50
N ASP A 30 -9.94 3.54 9.47
CA ASP A 30 -10.32 4.95 9.46
C ASP A 30 -9.58 5.83 10.49
N LYS A 31 -8.39 5.39 10.94
CA LYS A 31 -7.54 6.13 11.89
C LYS A 31 -6.34 6.77 11.21
N GLU A 32 -5.62 7.61 11.93
CA GLU A 32 -4.35 8.17 11.44
C GLU A 32 -3.31 7.08 11.15
N LEU A 33 -2.31 7.44 10.36
CA LEU A 33 -1.25 6.52 9.97
C LEU A 33 -0.40 6.13 11.19
N ASP A 34 -0.08 4.84 11.27
CA ASP A 34 0.84 4.26 12.24
C ASP A 34 2.22 4.16 11.59
N PHE A 35 3.04 5.20 11.80
CA PHE A 35 4.38 5.29 11.22
C PHE A 35 5.28 4.14 11.67
N GLU A 36 5.23 3.76 12.95
CA GLU A 36 6.08 2.71 13.50
C GLU A 36 5.73 1.33 12.93
N THR A 37 4.43 1.04 12.75
CA THR A 37 4.00 -0.20 12.06
C THR A 37 4.38 -0.17 10.59
N THR A 38 4.21 0.97 9.90
CA THR A 38 4.62 1.14 8.50
C THR A 38 6.12 0.92 8.32
N LYS A 39 6.93 1.47 9.23
CA LYS A 39 8.38 1.27 9.25
C LYS A 39 8.76 -0.19 9.42
N LYS A 40 8.11 -0.91 10.35
CA LYS A 40 8.34 -2.35 10.53
C LYS A 40 7.99 -3.17 9.30
N VAL A 41 6.94 -2.80 8.57
CA VAL A 41 6.60 -3.42 7.27
C VAL A 41 7.70 -3.15 6.23
N ALA A 42 8.21 -1.92 6.15
CA ALA A 42 9.30 -1.58 5.22
C ALA A 42 10.63 -2.29 5.54
N GLU A 43 10.87 -2.61 6.81
CA GLU A 43 12.08 -3.27 7.32
C GLU A 43 11.95 -4.80 7.38
N ASP A 44 10.78 -5.38 7.07
CA ASP A 44 10.54 -6.83 7.13
C ASP A 44 11.21 -7.52 5.92
N PRO A 45 12.22 -8.39 6.11
CA PRO A 45 12.85 -9.09 5.00
C PRO A 45 11.92 -10.09 4.30
N CYS A 46 10.76 -10.41 4.91
CA CYS A 46 9.75 -11.29 4.34
C CYS A 46 8.63 -10.54 3.60
N SER A 47 8.61 -9.21 3.60
CA SER A 47 7.64 -8.43 2.82
C SER A 47 8.06 -8.32 1.35
N ASN A 48 7.12 -7.89 0.50
CA ASN A 48 7.51 -7.34 -0.81
C ASN A 48 8.55 -6.22 -0.62
N PRO A 49 9.46 -6.00 -1.59
CA PRO A 49 10.50 -4.98 -1.48
C PRO A 49 9.87 -3.59 -1.57
N PHE A 50 9.36 -3.12 -0.44
CA PHE A 50 8.80 -1.79 -0.30
C PHE A 50 9.90 -0.78 -0.02
N THR A 51 9.68 0.45 -0.45
CA THR A 51 10.53 1.59 -0.17
C THR A 51 9.67 2.80 0.16
N TRP A 52 10.23 3.77 0.87
CA TRP A 52 9.52 5.00 1.23
C TRP A 52 9.10 5.80 -0.01
N ALA A 53 7.83 6.13 -0.12
CA ALA A 53 7.27 6.75 -1.30
C ALA A 53 7.30 8.29 -1.25
N PRO A 54 7.49 8.96 -2.41
CA PRO A 54 7.74 8.36 -3.71
C PRO A 54 9.25 8.21 -4.00
N ILE A 55 9.64 7.13 -4.70
CA ILE A 55 11.05 6.80 -4.98
C ILE A 55 11.76 7.89 -5.80
N VAL A 56 11.03 8.63 -6.63
CA VAL A 56 11.55 9.71 -7.47
C VAL A 56 12.19 10.85 -6.66
N TYR A 57 11.86 10.94 -5.37
CA TYR A 57 12.45 11.92 -4.46
C TYR A 57 13.39 11.28 -3.43
N GLN A 58 13.74 10.00 -3.53
CA GLN A 58 14.79 9.44 -2.68
C GLN A 58 16.19 9.87 -3.16
N PRO A 59 17.13 10.19 -2.26
CA PRO A 59 17.09 10.04 -0.80
C PRO A 59 16.59 11.28 -0.04
N HIS A 60 15.85 12.22 -0.65
CA HIS A 60 15.49 13.49 0.00
C HIS A 60 14.65 13.24 1.27
N GLN A 61 15.30 13.45 2.42
CA GLN A 61 14.88 12.93 3.71
C GLN A 61 13.49 13.43 4.14
N ALA A 62 12.75 12.54 4.82
CA ALA A 62 11.42 12.75 5.40
C ALA A 62 10.29 13.00 4.39
N LEU A 63 10.11 12.07 3.44
CA LEU A 63 8.96 12.06 2.53
C LEU A 63 7.65 12.00 3.33
N THR A 64 6.96 13.13 3.36
CA THR A 64 5.68 13.30 4.07
C THR A 64 4.66 13.77 3.07
N TRP A 65 3.63 12.96 2.85
CA TRP A 65 2.49 13.27 2.02
C TRP A 65 1.59 14.26 2.75
N ALA A 66 1.24 15.35 2.06
CA ALA A 66 0.24 16.30 2.53
C ALA A 66 -1.15 15.66 2.52
N ALA A 67 -2.01 16.03 3.46
CA ALA A 67 -3.41 15.67 3.37
C ALA A 67 -4.07 16.47 2.22
N THR A 68 -4.74 15.78 1.32
CA THR A 68 -5.50 16.34 0.18
C THR A 68 -6.87 15.68 0.11
N ASP A 69 -7.66 15.99 -0.93
CA ASP A 69 -8.88 15.27 -1.26
C ASP A 69 -8.61 13.79 -1.63
N ARG A 70 -7.42 13.48 -2.14
CA ARG A 70 -6.96 12.11 -2.46
C ARG A 70 -6.20 11.44 -1.32
N VAL A 71 -5.39 12.20 -0.60
CA VAL A 71 -4.59 11.71 0.53
C VAL A 71 -5.31 12.08 1.81
N ARG A 72 -6.08 11.15 2.37
CA ARG A 72 -6.86 11.47 3.56
C ARG A 72 -6.00 11.74 4.80
N TRP A 73 -4.91 11.00 4.97
CA TRP A 73 -4.05 11.11 6.15
C TRP A 73 -2.65 11.58 5.75
N ARG A 74 -2.22 12.69 6.33
CA ARG A 74 -0.85 13.17 6.17
C ARG A 74 0.14 12.16 6.77
N GLY A 75 1.26 11.90 6.11
CA GLY A 75 2.36 11.12 6.67
C GLY A 75 3.19 10.38 5.62
N SER A 76 3.93 9.36 6.04
CA SER A 76 4.83 8.60 5.15
C SER A 76 4.15 7.36 4.62
N TYR A 77 4.26 7.16 3.31
CA TYR A 77 3.72 6.01 2.59
C TYR A 77 4.86 5.16 2.03
N LEU A 78 4.56 3.91 1.70
CA LEU A 78 5.42 2.98 1.01
C LEU A 78 4.95 2.80 -0.43
N GLN A 79 5.88 2.47 -1.31
CA GLN A 79 5.62 2.01 -2.67
C GLN A 79 6.49 0.79 -2.96
N CYS A 80 6.22 0.11 -4.07
CA CYS A 80 7.13 -0.91 -4.56
C CYS A 80 8.47 -0.30 -4.99
N ALA A 81 9.57 -0.99 -4.72
CA ALA A 81 10.93 -0.56 -5.11
C ALA A 81 11.11 -0.45 -6.63
N SER A 82 10.31 -1.16 -7.44
CA SER A 82 10.28 -0.99 -8.90
C SER A 82 9.66 0.34 -9.34
N GLY A 83 8.93 1.03 -8.47
CA GLY A 83 8.10 2.19 -8.83
C GLY A 83 6.77 1.84 -9.48
N GLU A 84 6.49 0.56 -9.73
CA GLU A 84 5.24 0.10 -10.30
C GLU A 84 4.12 0.00 -9.26
N LYS A 85 2.88 0.04 -9.75
CA LYS A 85 1.67 -0.21 -8.96
C LYS A 85 1.57 -1.71 -8.66
N CYS A 86 2.12 -2.13 -7.51
CA CYS A 86 2.29 -3.55 -7.19
C CYS A 86 1.87 -3.94 -5.75
N ILE A 87 1.34 -3.00 -4.96
CA ILE A 87 0.93 -3.30 -3.58
C ILE A 87 -0.46 -3.94 -3.59
N ASP A 88 -0.56 -5.24 -3.34
CA ASP A 88 -1.83 -5.87 -3.02
C ASP A 88 -2.34 -5.32 -1.66
N GLY A 89 -3.50 -4.65 -1.66
CA GLY A 89 -4.04 -4.00 -0.47
C GLY A 89 -4.37 -4.98 0.67
N ASP A 90 -4.93 -6.14 0.35
CA ASP A 90 -5.27 -7.16 1.35
C ASP A 90 -4.01 -7.77 1.96
N ASP A 91 -2.99 -8.01 1.14
CA ASP A 91 -1.68 -8.46 1.63
C ASP A 91 -1.01 -7.39 2.51
N PHE A 92 -1.03 -6.14 2.07
CA PHE A 92 -0.47 -5.03 2.84
C PHE A 92 -1.12 -4.89 4.22
N VAL A 93 -2.45 -4.99 4.30
CA VAL A 93 -3.18 -4.99 5.59
C VAL A 93 -2.74 -6.17 6.47
N ARG A 94 -2.56 -7.37 5.91
CA ARG A 94 -2.02 -8.53 6.67
C ARG A 94 -0.62 -8.25 7.21
N GLN A 95 0.24 -7.63 6.42
CA GLN A 95 1.59 -7.25 6.84
C GLN A 95 1.55 -6.21 7.97
N CYS A 96 0.69 -5.18 7.90
CA CYS A 96 0.49 -4.25 9.02
C CYS A 96 0.05 -4.98 10.30
N ARG A 97 -0.89 -5.92 10.17
CA ARG A 97 -1.42 -6.69 11.31
C ARG A 97 -0.43 -7.64 11.97
N LYS A 98 0.65 -8.03 11.26
CA LYS A 98 1.77 -8.78 11.84
C LYS A 98 2.45 -8.01 12.98
N PHE A 99 2.49 -6.67 12.89
CA PHE A 99 3.19 -5.82 13.86
C PHE A 99 2.25 -5.06 14.80
N ASN A 100 1.01 -4.82 14.39
CA ASN A 100 -0.05 -4.27 15.22
C ASN A 100 -1.38 -4.97 14.89
N PRO A 101 -1.89 -5.89 15.74
CA PRO A 101 -3.09 -6.69 15.42
C PRO A 101 -4.36 -5.90 15.11
N ASN A 102 -4.44 -4.65 15.56
CA ASN A 102 -5.58 -3.76 15.32
C ASN A 102 -5.40 -2.88 14.08
N ALA A 103 -4.26 -2.95 13.39
CA ALA A 103 -3.95 -2.10 12.26
C ALA A 103 -4.84 -2.39 11.04
N ASP A 104 -4.95 -1.35 10.20
CA ASP A 104 -5.51 -1.42 8.86
C ASP A 104 -4.52 -0.79 7.86
N GLY A 105 -4.90 -0.71 6.58
CA GLY A 105 -4.09 -0.10 5.52
C GLY A 105 -4.79 1.10 4.89
N ALA A 106 -4.04 2.15 4.62
CA ALA A 106 -4.47 3.29 3.83
C ALA A 106 -3.66 3.34 2.53
N CYS A 107 -4.33 3.13 1.40
CA CYS A 107 -3.71 3.21 0.09
C CYS A 107 -4.19 4.47 -0.67
N VAL A 108 -3.29 5.04 -1.45
CA VAL A 108 -3.49 6.27 -2.22
C VAL A 108 -3.10 6.02 -3.67
N GLU A 109 -3.91 6.55 -4.59
CA GLU A 109 -3.62 6.60 -6.01
C GLU A 109 -3.55 8.05 -6.48
N CYS A 110 -2.48 8.38 -7.21
CA CYS A 110 -2.33 9.69 -7.86
C CYS A 110 -2.51 9.56 -9.37
N PRO A 111 -3.26 10.47 -10.02
CA PRO A 111 -3.23 10.62 -11.46
C PRO A 111 -1.86 11.17 -11.88
N GLY A 112 -0.98 10.27 -12.32
CA GLY A 112 0.39 10.62 -12.71
C GLY A 112 1.35 10.70 -11.53
N TRP A 113 2.45 11.42 -11.73
CA TRP A 113 3.52 11.51 -10.74
C TRP A 113 3.16 12.52 -9.63
N PRO A 114 3.30 12.15 -8.34
CA PRO A 114 3.14 13.10 -7.25
C PRO A 114 4.23 14.18 -7.34
N SER A 115 3.89 15.40 -6.93
CA SER A 115 4.80 16.55 -6.94
C SER A 115 5.31 16.87 -5.54
N GLN A 116 6.54 17.33 -5.41
CA GLN A 116 7.03 17.92 -4.15
C GLN A 116 6.75 19.43 -4.12
N SER A 117 6.11 19.87 -3.06
CA SER A 117 5.82 21.29 -2.82
C SER A 117 7.03 22.03 -2.23
N GLY A 118 6.95 23.37 -2.17
CA GLY A 118 8.06 24.22 -1.71
C GLY A 118 8.49 24.00 -0.25
N ASN A 119 7.65 23.38 0.59
CA ASN A 119 7.98 23.02 1.96
C ASN A 119 8.48 21.57 2.12
N GLY A 120 8.64 20.85 1.01
CA GLY A 120 9.13 19.47 0.97
C GLY A 120 8.05 18.38 1.05
N GLU A 121 6.77 18.75 1.23
CA GLU A 121 5.67 17.78 1.28
C GLU A 121 5.33 17.23 -0.10
N ILE A 122 4.91 15.97 -0.13
CA ILE A 122 4.44 15.29 -1.32
C ILE A 122 2.96 15.57 -1.51
N ILE A 123 2.60 16.06 -2.70
CA ILE A 123 1.23 16.38 -3.08
C ILE A 123 0.78 15.39 -4.17
N CYS A 124 -0.36 14.77 -3.91
CA CYS A 124 -1.12 14.00 -4.88
C CYS A 124 -2.18 14.92 -5.52
N ASN A 125 -1.96 15.33 -6.77
CA ASN A 125 -2.87 16.21 -7.52
C ASN A 125 -4.09 15.47 -8.08
#